data_AF-A0A0Q1BV39-F1
#
_entry.id   AF-A0A0Q1BV39-F1
#
_cell.length_a   1.000
_cell.length_b   1.000
_cell.length_c   1.000
_cell.angle_alpha   90.00
_cell.angle_beta   90.00
_cell.angle_gamma   90.00
#
_symmetry.space_group_name_H-M   'P 1'
#
loop_
_entity.id
_entity.type
_entity.pdbx_description
1 polymer ?
#
loop_
_entity_poly.entity_id
_entity_poly.type
_entity_poly.pdbx_seq_one_letter_code
_entity_poly.pdbx_strand_id
1 'polypeptide(L)'
;MASKSKDVRMEQLRIFQKRLDLRLQQLAQKGIGEKDAQKDPLVKSLKSKIKETNFRIAAIENFVKLAGSLAQAKVQKQAELVAKKEEKLEQKQAEPKQKKAEKEPKKQPASGEETPKKPKKQSAGTDEEVPKKRTSKKEE
;
A
#
# COMPACT_ATOMS: atom_id res chain seq x y z
N MET A 1 -10.54 4.82 -2.66
CA MET A 1 -9.92 5.51 -1.51
C MET A 1 -9.95 4.58 -0.31
N ALA A 2 -8.87 4.54 0.48
CA ALA A 2 -8.74 3.64 1.63
C ALA A 2 -9.78 3.91 2.75
N SER A 3 -10.25 5.15 2.89
CA SER A 3 -11.30 5.51 3.85
C SER A 3 -12.63 4.81 3.55
N LYS A 4 -13.14 4.93 2.31
CA LYS A 4 -14.37 4.26 1.87
C LYS A 4 -14.30 2.74 2.04
N SER A 5 -13.13 2.12 1.86
CA SER A 5 -12.98 0.68 2.12
C SER A 5 -12.96 0.33 3.62
N LYS A 6 -12.48 1.22 4.50
CA LYS A 6 -12.54 1.02 5.95
C LYS A 6 -13.98 1.06 6.44
N ASP A 7 -14.76 2.03 5.99
CA ASP A 7 -16.16 2.20 6.44
C ASP A 7 -17.02 0.99 6.06
N VAL A 8 -16.88 0.49 4.84
CA VAL A 8 -17.54 -0.75 4.39
C VAL A 8 -17.15 -1.94 5.28
N ARG A 9 -15.87 -2.07 5.66
CA ARG A 9 -15.41 -3.16 6.54
C ARG A 9 -15.97 -3.02 7.96
N MET A 10 -16.07 -1.80 8.48
CA MET A 10 -16.71 -1.52 9.77
C MET A 10 -18.18 -1.89 9.76
N GLU A 11 -18.88 -1.63 8.66
CA GLU A 11 -20.28 -1.99 8.51
C GLU A 11 -20.47 -3.51 8.38
N GLN A 12 -19.61 -4.19 7.62
CA GLN A 12 -19.58 -5.66 7.56
C GLN A 12 -19.37 -6.28 8.95
N LEU A 13 -18.46 -5.72 9.75
CA LEU A 13 -18.22 -6.14 11.12
C LEU A 13 -19.49 -6.03 11.97
N ARG A 14 -20.17 -4.88 11.93
CA ARG A 14 -21.45 -4.67 12.64
C ARG A 14 -22.52 -5.67 12.22
N ILE A 15 -22.62 -5.96 10.92
CA ILE A 15 -23.57 -6.95 10.40
C ILE A 15 -23.24 -8.35 10.92
N PHE A 16 -21.97 -8.75 10.92
CA PHE A 16 -21.58 -10.06 11.43
C PHE A 16 -21.79 -10.21 12.93
N GLN A 17 -21.57 -9.16 13.71
CA GLN A 17 -21.89 -9.14 15.15
C GLN A 17 -23.39 -9.33 15.38
N LYS A 18 -24.24 -8.52 14.74
CA LYS A 18 -25.70 -8.67 14.83
C LYS A 18 -26.18 -10.07 14.47
N ARG A 19 -25.60 -10.66 13.42
CA ARG A 19 -25.91 -12.04 13.00
C ARG A 19 -25.46 -13.08 14.01
N LEU A 20 -24.30 -12.87 14.64
CA LEU A 20 -23.79 -13.75 15.69
C LEU A 20 -24.71 -13.72 16.91
N ASP A 21 -25.10 -12.52 17.35
CA ASP A 21 -25.97 -12.34 18.52
C ASP A 21 -27.34 -12.95 18.28
N LEU A 22 -27.93 -12.70 17.11
CA LEU A 22 -29.22 -13.30 16.72
C LEU A 22 -29.14 -14.83 16.68
N ARG A 23 -28.03 -15.40 16.18
CA ARG A 23 -27.84 -16.86 16.18
C ARG A 23 -27.72 -17.40 17.59
N LEU A 24 -26.97 -16.74 18.47
CA LEU A 24 -26.83 -17.16 19.86
C LEU A 24 -28.17 -17.10 20.61
N GLN A 25 -28.98 -16.07 20.38
CA GLN A 25 -30.34 -15.98 20.92
C GLN A 25 -31.23 -17.13 20.44
N GLN A 26 -31.19 -17.47 19.15
CA GLN A 26 -31.94 -18.61 18.60
C GLN A 26 -31.49 -19.95 19.21
N LEU A 27 -30.19 -20.12 19.47
CA LEU A 27 -29.66 -21.34 20.09
C LEU A 27 -30.08 -21.42 21.56
N ALA A 28 -30.05 -20.30 22.30
CA ALA A 28 -30.54 -20.22 23.67
C ALA A 28 -32.04 -20.53 23.77
N GLN A 29 -32.86 -20.00 22.86
CA GLN A 29 -34.29 -20.32 22.78
C GLN A 29 -34.56 -21.81 22.51
N LYS A 30 -33.63 -22.50 21.85
CA LYS A 30 -33.69 -23.95 21.60
C LYS A 30 -33.12 -24.78 22.76
N GLY A 31 -32.74 -24.16 23.86
CA GLY A 31 -32.14 -24.83 25.02
C GLY A 31 -30.71 -25.32 24.77
N ILE A 32 -30.04 -24.85 23.72
CA ILE A 32 -28.65 -25.23 23.44
C ILE A 32 -27.74 -24.39 24.34
N GLY A 33 -27.03 -25.06 25.25
CA GLY A 33 -26.08 -24.41 26.15
C GLY A 33 -24.89 -23.79 25.41
N GLU A 34 -24.23 -22.82 26.05
CA GLU A 34 -23.14 -22.04 25.43
C GLU A 34 -22.01 -22.90 24.86
N LYS A 35 -21.64 -23.99 25.56
CA LYS A 35 -20.57 -24.91 25.14
C LYS A 35 -20.89 -25.58 23.80
N ASP A 36 -22.14 -25.93 23.57
CA ASP A 36 -22.59 -26.56 22.33
C ASP A 36 -22.91 -25.53 21.26
N ALA A 37 -23.38 -24.34 21.66
CA ALA A 37 -23.51 -23.19 20.75
C ALA A 37 -22.16 -22.77 20.15
N GLN A 38 -21.05 -22.91 20.88
CA GLN A 38 -19.71 -22.69 20.33
C GLN A 38 -19.29 -23.73 19.28
N LYS A 39 -19.88 -24.92 19.31
CA LYS A 39 -19.61 -25.97 18.33
C LYS A 39 -20.37 -25.75 17.02
N ASP A 40 -21.46 -24.96 17.03
CA ASP A 40 -22.30 -24.62 15.88
C ASP A 40 -21.44 -24.07 14.71
N PRO A 41 -21.53 -24.68 13.50
CA PRO A 41 -20.73 -24.25 12.34
C PRO A 41 -20.97 -22.78 11.96
N LEU A 42 -22.21 -22.30 12.09
CA LEU A 42 -22.54 -20.92 11.77
C LEU A 42 -21.89 -19.95 12.76
N VAL A 43 -21.98 -20.22 14.06
CA VAL A 43 -21.27 -19.43 15.11
C VAL A 43 -19.76 -19.39 14.85
N LYS A 44 -19.14 -20.53 14.54
CA LYS A 44 -17.70 -20.59 14.19
C LYS A 44 -17.38 -19.73 12.97
N SER A 45 -18.16 -19.87 11.89
CA SER A 45 -17.96 -19.10 10.66
C SER A 45 -18.09 -17.59 10.88
N LEU A 46 -19.06 -17.15 11.68
CA LEU A 46 -19.29 -15.74 11.99
C LEU A 46 -18.15 -15.18 12.83
N LYS A 47 -17.70 -15.90 13.86
CA LYS A 47 -16.51 -15.53 14.66
C LYS A 47 -15.26 -15.41 13.79
N SER A 48 -15.04 -16.35 12.86
CA SER A 48 -13.91 -16.29 11.94
C SER A 48 -13.98 -15.06 11.02
N LYS A 49 -15.15 -14.75 10.45
CA LYS A 49 -15.36 -13.56 9.60
C LYS A 49 -15.13 -12.26 10.36
N ILE A 50 -15.53 -12.19 11.63
CA ILE A 50 -15.25 -11.04 12.51
C ILE A 50 -13.74 -10.87 12.69
N LYS A 51 -13.01 -11.95 13.02
CA LYS A 51 -11.54 -11.91 13.17
C LYS A 51 -10.83 -11.46 11.89
N GLU A 52 -11.22 -12.01 10.75
CA GLU A 52 -10.68 -11.66 9.44
C GLU A 52 -10.92 -10.18 9.11
N THR A 53 -12.13 -9.69 9.39
CA THR A 53 -12.49 -8.29 9.14
C THR A 53 -11.70 -7.35 10.04
N ASN A 54 -11.54 -7.69 11.32
CA ASN A 54 -10.70 -6.94 12.25
C ASN A 54 -9.25 -6.84 11.79
N PHE A 55 -8.68 -7.97 11.32
CA PHE A 55 -7.32 -8.00 10.80
C PHE A 55 -7.16 -7.07 9.59
N ARG A 56 -8.15 -7.07 8.67
CA ARG A 56 -8.15 -6.16 7.51
C ARG A 56 -8.25 -4.70 7.92
N ILE A 57 -9.08 -4.37 8.90
CA ILE A 57 -9.20 -3.00 9.42
C ILE A 57 -7.85 -2.55 10.01
N ALA A 58 -7.22 -3.39 10.84
CA ALA A 58 -5.92 -3.09 11.42
C ALA A 58 -4.83 -2.89 10.34
N ALA A 59 -4.82 -3.71 9.29
CA ALA A 59 -3.90 -3.55 8.18
C ALA A 59 -4.10 -2.19 7.48
N ILE A 60 -5.35 -1.79 7.20
CA ILE A 60 -5.65 -0.46 6.62
C ILE A 60 -5.14 0.65 7.53
N GLU A 61 -5.35 0.56 8.84
CA GLU A 61 -4.86 1.56 9.79
C GLU A 61 -3.34 1.66 9.82
N ASN A 62 -2.64 0.54 9.73
CA ASN A 62 -1.18 0.53 9.62
C ASN A 62 -0.71 1.20 8.32
N PHE A 63 -1.38 0.94 7.19
CA PHE A 63 -1.06 1.63 5.93
C PHE A 63 -1.31 3.14 6.02
N VAL A 64 -2.39 3.59 6.66
CA VAL A 64 -2.67 5.01 6.85
C VAL A 64 -1.58 5.67 7.71
N LYS A 65 -1.13 5.03 8.78
CA LYS A 65 -0.03 5.53 9.63
C LYS A 65 1.28 5.65 8.85
N LEU A 66 1.65 4.63 8.08
CA LEU A 66 2.85 4.63 7.24
C LEU A 66 2.79 5.71 6.15
N ALA A 67 1.62 5.89 5.52
CA ALA A 67 1.44 6.95 4.54
C ALA A 67 1.60 8.34 5.18
N GLY A 68 1.06 8.54 6.39
CA GLY A 68 1.21 9.77 7.16
C GLY A 68 2.67 10.06 7.52
N SER A 69 3.42 9.07 8.01
CA SER A 69 4.83 9.26 8.35
C SER A 69 5.70 9.54 7.13
N LEU A 70 5.45 8.87 6.00
CA LEU A 70 6.15 9.15 4.74
C LEU A 70 5.83 10.54 4.20
N ALA A 71 4.60 11.02 4.35
CA ALA A 71 4.22 12.38 3.96
C ALA A 71 4.97 13.42 4.81
N GLN A 72 5.01 13.23 6.14
CA GLN A 72 5.77 14.10 7.04
C GLN A 72 7.27 14.09 6.73
N ALA A 73 7.86 12.92 6.50
CA ALA A 73 9.27 12.79 6.15
C ALA A 73 9.60 13.48 4.80
N LYS A 74 8.69 13.44 3.82
CA LYS A 74 8.85 14.17 2.56
C LYS A 74 8.82 15.68 2.77
N VAL A 75 7.89 16.18 3.59
CA VAL A 75 7.80 17.61 3.93
C VAL A 75 9.06 18.07 4.66
N GLN A 76 9.53 17.31 5.66
CA GLN A 76 10.77 17.62 6.38
C GLN A 76 11.98 17.66 5.45
N LYS A 77 12.17 16.66 4.59
CA LYS A 77 13.27 16.65 3.62
C LYS A 77 13.21 17.81 2.63
N GLN A 78 12.02 18.18 2.18
CA GLN A 78 11.86 19.35 1.31
C GLN A 78 12.18 20.65 2.04
N ALA A 79 11.73 20.80 3.29
CA ALA A 79 12.07 21.95 4.12
C ALA A 79 13.58 22.06 4.38
N GLU A 80 14.25 20.94 4.68
CA GLU A 80 15.71 20.89 4.84
C GLU A 80 16.46 21.25 3.55
N LEU A 81 15.97 20.84 2.38
CA LEU A 81 16.57 21.18 1.10
C LEU A 81 16.37 22.64 0.71
N VAL A 82 15.25 23.25 1.11
CA VAL A 82 15.00 24.69 0.91
C VAL A 82 15.89 25.50 1.87
N ALA A 83 15.94 25.15 3.14
CA ALA A 83 16.81 25.79 4.13
C ALA A 83 18.29 25.73 3.71
N LYS A 84 18.77 24.57 3.23
CA LYS A 84 20.14 24.45 2.70
C LYS A 84 20.40 25.25 1.43
N LYS A 85 19.37 25.54 0.62
CA LYS A 85 19.51 26.40 -0.56
C LYS A 85 19.52 27.88 -0.19
N GLU A 86 18.74 28.29 0.80
CA GLU A 86 18.72 29.65 1.33
C GLU A 86 20.03 29.98 2.06
N GLU A 87 20.52 29.09 2.92
CA GLU A 87 21.82 29.25 3.61
C GLU A 87 22.99 29.36 2.61
N LYS A 88 22.92 28.62 1.49
CA LYS A 88 23.91 28.70 0.41
C LYS A 88 23.79 29.98 -0.43
N LEU A 89 22.63 30.63 -0.46
CA LEU A 89 22.42 31.92 -1.12
C LEU A 89 22.84 33.09 -0.23
N GLU A 90 22.61 33.01 1.09
CA GLU A 90 23.09 33.99 2.06
C GLU A 90 24.61 33.98 2.20
N GLN A 91 25.26 32.80 2.19
CA GLN A 91 26.73 32.74 2.15
C GLN A 91 27.32 33.31 0.85
N LYS A 92 26.59 33.28 -0.27
CA LYS A 92 27.04 33.87 -1.55
C LYS A 92 26.82 35.39 -1.64
N GLN A 93 26.00 35.98 -0.78
CA GLN A 93 25.81 37.44 -0.73
C GLN A 93 26.69 38.13 0.35
N ALA A 94 27.33 37.36 1.22
CA ALA A 94 28.24 37.87 2.26
C ALA A 94 29.71 38.01 1.82
N GLU A 95 30.06 37.70 0.57
CA GLU A 95 31.44 37.87 0.06
C GLU A 95 31.58 39.27 -0.58
N PRO A 96 32.41 40.17 -0.01
CA PRO A 96 32.47 41.55 -0.45
C PRO A 96 33.16 41.64 -1.81
N LYS A 97 32.54 42.42 -2.71
CA LYS A 97 33.17 42.97 -3.92
C LYS A 97 34.55 43.51 -3.57
N GLN A 98 35.63 42.93 -4.10
CA GLN A 98 36.81 43.70 -4.51
C GLN A 98 37.80 42.89 -5.39
N LYS A 99 38.00 43.42 -6.61
CA LYS A 99 39.23 43.39 -7.45
C LYS A 99 39.54 42.04 -8.12
N LYS A 100 40.01 41.95 -9.37
CA LYS A 100 40.21 42.80 -10.57
C LYS A 100 40.91 41.84 -11.57
N ALA A 101 40.75 42.11 -12.86
CA ALA A 101 41.64 41.72 -13.96
C ALA A 101 41.65 40.21 -14.34
N GLU A 102 41.02 39.81 -15.46
CA GLU A 102 41.53 39.97 -16.84
C GLU A 102 42.60 38.92 -17.19
N LYS A 103 42.17 37.86 -17.87
CA LYS A 103 42.70 37.47 -19.19
C LYS A 103 41.92 36.32 -19.82
N GLU A 104 41.57 36.58 -21.06
CA GLU A 104 40.74 35.83 -22.00
C GLU A 104 41.61 34.81 -22.78
N PRO A 105 41.14 34.13 -23.85
CA PRO A 105 40.88 32.69 -23.89
C PRO A 105 41.81 31.92 -24.85
N LYS A 106 41.91 30.58 -24.72
CA LYS A 106 42.41 29.71 -25.81
C LYS A 106 41.63 28.40 -25.94
N LYS A 107 40.81 28.36 -27.01
CA LYS A 107 40.59 27.28 -27.98
C LYS A 107 39.92 25.95 -27.54
N GLN A 108 38.63 25.86 -27.88
CA GLN A 108 37.91 24.67 -28.38
C GLN A 108 38.48 24.14 -29.73
N PRO A 109 37.94 23.11 -30.42
CA PRO A 109 37.08 21.95 -30.04
C PRO A 109 37.52 20.62 -30.73
N ALA A 110 36.94 19.47 -30.34
CA ALA A 110 36.53 18.33 -31.20
C ALA A 110 36.06 17.17 -30.29
N SER A 111 34.79 16.75 -30.28
CA SER A 111 33.98 16.09 -31.34
C SER A 111 33.97 14.56 -31.14
N GLY A 112 32.76 13.98 -31.22
CA GLY A 112 32.46 12.55 -31.05
C GLY A 112 31.53 12.32 -29.86
N GLU A 113 30.19 12.42 -29.93
CA GLU A 113 29.28 11.63 -30.79
C GLU A 113 29.56 10.12 -30.59
N GLU A 114 28.64 9.20 -30.29
CA GLU A 114 27.19 9.20 -30.34
C GLU A 114 26.70 7.89 -29.66
N THR A 115 25.55 7.99 -29.00
CA THR A 115 24.46 7.00 -28.88
C THR A 115 24.57 5.58 -28.28
N PRO A 116 23.45 5.10 -27.70
CA PRO A 116 23.38 4.00 -26.73
C PRO A 116 22.85 2.71 -27.36
N LYS A 117 23.16 1.53 -26.79
CA LYS A 117 22.39 0.31 -27.05
C LYS A 117 21.80 -0.27 -25.77
N LYS A 118 20.47 -0.13 -25.70
CA LYS A 118 19.51 -0.77 -24.79
C LYS A 118 19.42 -2.29 -25.06
N PRO A 119 18.65 -3.07 -24.28
CA PRO A 119 19.08 -4.30 -23.62
C PRO A 119 18.61 -5.58 -24.34
N LYS A 120 19.38 -6.67 -24.28
CA LYS A 120 18.91 -7.98 -24.73
C LYS A 120 18.16 -8.67 -23.59
N LYS A 121 16.84 -8.51 -23.63
CA LYS A 121 15.83 -9.31 -22.94
C LYS A 121 15.85 -10.72 -23.51
N GLN A 122 16.20 -11.72 -22.69
CA GLN A 122 15.84 -13.12 -22.89
C GLN A 122 15.30 -13.68 -21.57
N SER A 123 14.09 -13.25 -21.22
CA SER A 123 13.18 -14.09 -20.44
C SER A 123 12.30 -14.80 -21.47
N ALA A 124 12.69 -16.02 -21.83
CA ALA A 124 11.82 -16.92 -22.58
C ALA A 124 10.55 -17.15 -21.76
N GLY A 125 9.41 -16.80 -22.36
CA GLY A 125 8.10 -16.96 -21.76
C GLY A 125 7.74 -18.43 -21.62
N THR A 126 7.21 -18.76 -20.45
CA THR A 126 6.26 -19.83 -20.25
C THR A 126 4.88 -19.32 -20.68
N ASP A 127 4.52 -19.63 -21.92
CA ASP A 127 3.17 -19.74 -22.49
C ASP A 127 3.22 -21.16 -23.11
N GLU A 128 2.28 -22.08 -23.00
CA GLU A 128 0.84 -22.00 -22.82
C GLU A 128 0.42 -23.48 -22.71
N GLU A 129 -0.24 -23.93 -21.65
CA GLU A 129 -1.24 -25.00 -21.77
C GLU A 129 -2.11 -25.07 -20.52
N VAL A 130 -3.36 -25.49 -20.71
CA VAL A 130 -4.48 -25.57 -19.78
C VAL A 130 -5.31 -24.27 -19.75
N PRO A 131 -6.40 -24.26 -20.55
CA PRO A 131 -7.66 -24.57 -19.89
C PRO A 131 -8.62 -25.39 -20.76
N LYS A 132 -9.27 -26.41 -20.17
CA LYS A 132 -10.67 -26.69 -20.48
C LYS A 132 -11.40 -27.40 -19.34
N LYS A 133 -12.45 -26.71 -18.92
CA LYS A 133 -13.51 -27.08 -17.99
C LYS A 133 -14.42 -28.18 -18.57
N ARG A 134 -15.02 -28.95 -17.65
CA ARG A 134 -16.43 -29.41 -17.60
C ARG A 134 -16.84 -30.79 -18.20
N THR A 135 -17.30 -31.63 -17.26
CA THR A 135 -18.58 -32.39 -17.20
C THR A 135 -18.84 -33.58 -18.13
N SER A 136 -18.95 -34.76 -17.53
CA SER A 136 -19.92 -35.84 -17.83
C SER A 136 -19.97 -36.80 -16.63
N LYS A 137 -20.73 -36.54 -15.56
CA LYS A 137 -22.12 -36.98 -15.34
C LYS A 137 -22.59 -38.18 -16.19
N LYS A 138 -22.35 -39.38 -15.65
CA LYS A 138 -23.30 -40.48 -15.40
C LYS A 138 -24.61 -40.49 -16.23
N GLU A 139 -24.67 -41.42 -17.17
CA GLU A 139 -25.81 -42.16 -17.77
C GLU A 139 -25.18 -43.50 -18.22
N GLU A 140 -25.75 -44.68 -18.16
CA GLU A 140 -27.01 -45.27 -17.67
C GLU A 140 -26.67 -46.74 -17.39
#